data_AF-A0A372ZLA7-F1
#
_entry.id   AF-A0A372ZLA7-F1
#
_cell.length_a   1.000
_cell.length_b   1.000
_cell.length_c   1.000
_cell.angle_alpha   90.00
_cell.angle_beta   90.00
_cell.angle_gamma   90.00
#
_symmetry.space_group_name_H-M   'P 1'
#
loop_
_entity.id
_entity.type
_entity.pdbx_description
1 polymer ?
#
loop_
_entity_poly.entity_id
_entity_poly.type
_entity_poly.pdbx_seq_one_letter_code
_entity_poly.pdbx_strand_id
1 'polypeptide(L)'
;MAKRREVEREVLGSIGELASSGLPAAALFRELHTLLLEPLGYDGGCWHGNDPVTGFPTSTVADGLDPAQFEQAVHLELQGEDSTTFTAIRTAGHRAQTVDRATDGRPERSVRYRELLNPCGYGDELRINFDVGGGRWGSAAFMRERARGRYDLPDLRLAERVAAPIGAALRDAHLAALRGARPLPPAPAPAVAILDRYGRLRSADAAARELIGRMAEPTAHTGGVPSGFLTVARQAARRGGPAEVRVCTPDGQWLSLHASPLDGRRGGVAVVASPASPVQRLPLAILAHGLSPREQQVALHAVRGASTKDIAALLHLTVPTVQQHVTAILHKTGVRSRRELVALLMADHLPTLGLPPR
;
A
#
# COMPACT_ATOMS: atom_id res chain seq x y z
N MET A 1 28.83 1.09 -19.29
CA MET A 1 27.88 2.10 -18.74
C MET A 1 26.78 2.48 -19.74
N ALA A 2 27.06 2.68 -21.03
CA ALA A 2 26.05 3.04 -22.05
C ALA A 2 24.87 2.04 -22.13
N LYS A 3 25.15 0.74 -22.25
CA LYS A 3 24.14 -0.34 -22.28
C LYS A 3 23.20 -0.35 -21.06
N ARG A 4 23.72 -0.06 -19.85
CA ARG A 4 22.92 -0.06 -18.61
C ARG A 4 22.02 1.17 -18.51
N ARG A 5 22.46 2.33 -19.02
CA ARG A 5 21.63 3.54 -19.12
C ARG A 5 20.52 3.39 -20.17
N GLU A 6 20.78 2.63 -21.22
CA GLU A 6 19.80 2.31 -22.25
C GLU A 6 18.70 1.39 -21.69
N VAL A 7 19.06 0.27 -21.06
CA VAL A 7 18.12 -0.62 -20.35
C VAL A 7 17.28 0.16 -19.35
N GLU A 8 17.90 1.04 -18.58
CA GLU A 8 17.19 1.85 -17.60
C GLU A 8 16.20 2.84 -18.23
N ARG A 9 16.52 3.42 -19.40
CA ARG A 9 15.60 4.28 -20.15
C ARG A 9 14.43 3.48 -20.70
N GLU A 10 14.71 2.30 -21.23
CA GLU A 10 13.71 1.36 -21.76
C GLU A 10 12.73 0.93 -20.65
N VAL A 11 13.25 0.48 -19.50
CA VAL A 11 12.45 0.11 -18.33
C VAL A 11 11.54 1.25 -17.89
N LEU A 12 12.05 2.48 -17.79
CA LEU A 12 11.24 3.64 -17.41
C LEU A 12 10.17 3.98 -18.46
N GLY A 13 10.47 3.79 -19.75
CA GLY A 13 9.51 3.90 -20.84
C GLY A 13 8.36 2.90 -20.70
N SER A 14 8.69 1.62 -20.53
CA SER A 14 7.72 0.53 -20.35
C SER A 14 6.87 0.71 -19.09
N ILE A 15 7.44 1.20 -17.98
CA ILE A 15 6.66 1.55 -16.79
C ILE A 15 5.64 2.66 -17.11
N GLY A 16 6.01 3.65 -17.92
CA GLY A 16 5.10 4.71 -18.37
C GLY A 16 3.93 4.20 -19.21
N GLU A 17 4.19 3.22 -20.09
CA GLU A 17 3.16 2.54 -20.89
C GLU A 17 2.22 1.71 -20.00
N LEU A 18 2.79 0.90 -19.09
CA LEU A 18 2.02 0.14 -18.10
C LEU A 18 1.17 1.05 -17.21
N ALA A 19 1.70 2.19 -16.77
CA ALA A 19 0.94 3.16 -15.97
C ALA A 19 -0.28 3.72 -16.71
N SER A 20 -0.20 3.82 -18.04
CA SER A 20 -1.26 4.38 -18.89
C SER A 20 -2.29 3.35 -19.33
N SER A 21 -2.06 2.06 -19.07
CA SER A 21 -2.90 0.94 -19.52
C SER A 21 -4.22 0.78 -18.74
N GLY A 22 -4.34 1.43 -17.58
CA GLY A 22 -5.53 1.30 -16.71
C GLY A 22 -5.65 -0.07 -16.03
N LEU A 23 -4.57 -0.85 -15.96
CA LEU A 23 -4.57 -2.16 -15.30
C LEU A 23 -4.91 -2.05 -13.81
N PRO A 24 -5.71 -2.99 -13.27
CA PRO A 24 -5.84 -3.17 -11.83
C PRO A 24 -4.48 -3.48 -11.18
N ALA A 25 -4.29 -3.10 -9.92
CA ALA A 25 -3.01 -3.22 -9.23
C ALA A 25 -2.38 -4.63 -9.29
N ALA A 26 -3.17 -5.69 -9.13
CA ALA A 26 -2.65 -7.06 -9.18
C ALA A 26 -2.18 -7.48 -10.60
N ALA A 27 -2.80 -6.96 -11.66
CA ALA A 27 -2.33 -7.18 -13.01
C ALA A 27 -1.07 -6.36 -13.29
N LEU A 28 -1.06 -5.09 -12.85
CA LEU A 28 0.12 -4.23 -12.92
C LEU A 28 1.34 -4.85 -12.22
N PHE A 29 1.17 -5.46 -11.04
CA PHE A 29 2.26 -6.16 -10.35
C PHE A 29 2.83 -7.33 -11.15
N ARG A 30 1.99 -8.11 -11.85
CA ARG A 30 2.48 -9.21 -12.69
C ARG A 30 3.30 -8.71 -13.87
N GLU A 31 2.82 -7.65 -14.54
CA GLU A 31 3.57 -7.04 -15.64
C GLU A 31 4.89 -6.42 -15.16
N LEU A 32 4.87 -5.71 -14.02
CA LEU A 32 6.08 -5.15 -13.41
C LEU A 32 7.05 -6.24 -12.94
N HIS A 33 6.53 -7.37 -12.44
CA HIS A 33 7.35 -8.51 -12.07
C HIS A 33 8.11 -9.06 -13.28
N THR A 34 7.44 -9.26 -14.41
CA THR A 34 8.10 -9.73 -15.65
C THR A 34 9.09 -8.70 -16.16
N LEU A 35 8.72 -7.41 -16.19
CA LEU A 35 9.54 -6.33 -16.72
C LEU A 35 10.85 -6.14 -15.94
N LEU A 36 10.82 -6.29 -14.61
CA LEU A 36 11.97 -6.01 -13.75
C LEU A 36 12.83 -7.23 -13.43
N LEU A 37 12.39 -8.45 -13.79
CA LEU A 37 13.07 -9.70 -13.48
C LEU A 37 14.53 -9.69 -13.94
N GLU A 38 14.77 -9.45 -15.23
CA GLU A 38 16.13 -9.40 -15.80
C GLU A 38 16.90 -8.13 -15.41
N PRO A 39 16.34 -6.90 -15.50
CA PRO A 39 17.07 -5.69 -15.14
C PRO A 39 17.54 -5.62 -13.68
N LEU A 40 16.77 -6.16 -12.74
CA LEU A 40 17.14 -6.24 -11.32
C LEU A 40 17.74 -7.61 -10.95
N GLY A 41 17.69 -8.61 -11.82
CA GLY A 41 18.29 -9.93 -11.62
C GLY A 41 17.89 -10.57 -10.30
N TYR A 42 16.60 -10.67 -10.02
CA TYR A 42 16.08 -11.42 -8.87
C TYR A 42 15.54 -12.77 -9.31
N ASP A 43 15.49 -13.71 -8.38
CA ASP A 43 15.06 -15.09 -8.64
C ASP A 43 13.67 -15.38 -8.03
N GLY A 44 13.26 -14.56 -7.06
CA GLY A 44 11.89 -14.52 -6.55
C GLY A 44 11.50 -13.11 -6.15
N GLY A 45 10.20 -12.79 -6.25
CA GLY A 45 9.72 -11.44 -6.02
C GLY A 45 8.32 -11.42 -5.42
N CYS A 46 8.12 -10.52 -4.47
CA CYS A 46 6.85 -10.29 -3.80
C CYS A 46 6.47 -8.82 -3.89
N TRP A 47 5.27 -8.56 -4.37
CA TRP A 47 4.68 -7.24 -4.53
C TRP A 47 3.50 -7.10 -3.60
N HIS A 48 3.37 -5.93 -2.99
CA HIS A 48 2.30 -5.62 -2.07
C HIS A 48 1.57 -4.35 -2.50
N GLY A 49 0.25 -4.43 -2.59
CA GLY A 49 -0.59 -3.25 -2.53
C GLY A 49 -0.66 -2.79 -1.08
N ASN A 50 -0.71 -1.49 -0.84
CA ASN A 50 -0.73 -0.95 0.51
C ASN A 50 -1.92 0.00 0.71
N ASP A 51 -2.43 0.08 1.94
CA ASP A 51 -3.26 1.21 2.37
C ASP A 51 -2.35 2.44 2.45
N PRO A 52 -2.51 3.46 1.59
CA PRO A 52 -1.58 4.59 1.51
C PRO A 52 -1.58 5.46 2.78
N VAL A 53 -2.60 5.35 3.63
CA VAL A 53 -2.73 6.10 4.88
C VAL A 53 -1.89 5.46 5.98
N THR A 54 -2.04 4.16 6.18
CA THR A 54 -1.34 3.40 7.23
C THR A 54 0.02 2.86 6.76
N GLY A 55 0.17 2.75 5.44
CA GLY A 55 1.25 2.05 4.78
C GLY A 55 1.13 0.53 4.87
N PHE A 56 0.10 -0.06 5.48
CA PHE A 56 0.03 -1.50 5.68
C PHE A 56 -0.21 -2.27 4.39
N PRO A 57 0.45 -3.41 4.15
CA PRO A 57 0.12 -4.32 3.05
C PRO A 57 -1.35 -4.76 3.10
N THR A 58 -2.02 -4.73 1.96
CA THR A 58 -3.45 -5.05 1.81
C THR A 58 -3.72 -6.10 0.74
N SER A 59 -2.80 -6.28 -0.19
CA SER A 59 -2.81 -7.35 -1.19
C SER A 59 -1.39 -7.83 -1.47
N THR A 60 -1.25 -9.04 -1.99
CA THR A 60 0.04 -9.63 -2.36
C THR A 60 -0.02 -10.30 -3.72
N VAL A 61 1.02 -10.12 -4.52
CA VAL A 61 1.33 -10.90 -5.72
C VAL A 61 2.78 -11.34 -5.61
N ALA A 62 3.04 -12.64 -5.60
CA ALA A 62 4.39 -13.17 -5.57
C ALA A 62 4.60 -14.23 -6.63
N ASP A 63 5.85 -14.35 -7.09
CA ASP A 63 6.31 -15.34 -8.05
C ASP A 63 7.76 -15.73 -7.73
N GLY A 64 8.15 -16.96 -8.03
CA GLY A 64 9.47 -17.51 -7.70
C GLY A 64 9.76 -17.69 -6.20
N LEU A 65 8.73 -17.73 -5.35
CA LEU A 65 8.86 -17.87 -3.89
C LEU A 65 8.06 -19.06 -3.38
N ASP A 66 8.58 -19.74 -2.35
CA ASP A 66 7.86 -20.79 -1.62
C ASP A 66 6.71 -20.19 -0.78
N PRO A 67 5.43 -20.51 -1.08
CA PRO A 67 4.29 -20.00 -0.31
C PRO A 67 4.32 -20.39 1.17
N ALA A 68 5.00 -21.48 1.54
CA ALA A 68 5.13 -21.91 2.93
C ALA A 68 5.93 -20.91 3.79
N GLN A 69 6.80 -20.11 3.16
CA GLN A 69 7.64 -19.11 3.85
C GLN A 69 6.93 -17.77 4.06
N PHE A 70 5.77 -17.57 3.45
CA PHE A 70 5.10 -16.28 3.46
C PHE A 70 4.66 -15.86 4.88
N GLU A 71 4.16 -16.80 5.69
CA GLU A 71 3.77 -16.54 7.08
C GLU A 71 4.95 -15.97 7.89
N GLN A 72 6.14 -16.54 7.71
CA GLN A 72 7.37 -16.06 8.35
C GLN A 72 7.78 -14.69 7.79
N ALA A 73 7.66 -14.47 6.48
CA ALA A 73 7.97 -13.18 5.86
C ALA A 73 7.11 -12.03 6.41
N VAL A 74 5.81 -12.28 6.63
CA VAL A 74 4.88 -11.31 7.25
C VAL A 74 5.18 -11.12 8.73
N HIS A 75 5.46 -12.21 9.46
CA HIS A 75 5.85 -12.14 10.85
C HIS A 75 7.06 -11.21 11.04
N LEU A 76 8.10 -11.41 10.24
CA LEU A 76 9.32 -10.59 10.28
C LEU A 76 9.08 -9.15 9.83
N GLU A 77 8.21 -8.90 8.86
CA GLU A 77 7.89 -7.51 8.44
C GLU A 77 7.11 -6.74 9.51
N LEU A 78 6.19 -7.40 10.22
CA LEU A 78 5.28 -6.72 11.16
C LEU A 78 5.80 -6.74 12.60
N GLN A 79 6.54 -7.77 13.00
CA GLN A 79 7.02 -7.97 14.38
C GLN A 79 8.54 -7.95 14.50
N GLY A 80 9.29 -8.11 13.41
CA GLY A 80 10.74 -8.06 13.44
C GLY A 80 11.26 -6.67 13.83
N GLU A 81 12.20 -6.64 14.77
CA GLU A 81 13.04 -5.47 15.02
C GLU A 81 14.21 -5.51 14.01
N ASP A 82 13.89 -5.19 12.76
CA ASP A 82 14.85 -5.21 11.66
C ASP A 82 14.90 -3.85 10.93
N SER A 83 16.11 -3.40 10.60
CA SER A 83 16.33 -2.19 9.80
C SER A 83 15.85 -2.34 8.36
N THR A 84 15.58 -3.56 7.91
CA THR A 84 15.13 -3.87 6.55
C THR A 84 13.61 -3.92 6.41
N THR A 85 12.81 -3.65 7.45
CA THR A 85 11.35 -3.57 7.27
C THR A 85 10.98 -2.42 6.34
N PHE A 86 9.85 -2.51 5.61
CA PHE A 86 9.44 -1.43 4.71
C PHE A 86 9.27 -0.10 5.45
N THR A 87 8.79 -0.16 6.69
CA THR A 87 8.64 1.01 7.57
C THR A 87 9.99 1.57 8.03
N ALA A 88 10.96 0.72 8.40
CA ALA A 88 12.30 1.17 8.78
C ALA A 88 13.02 1.85 7.62
N ILE A 89 12.99 1.25 6.42
CA ILE A 89 13.56 1.82 5.19
C ILE A 89 12.99 3.22 4.93
N ARG A 90 11.66 3.35 4.99
CA ARG A 90 10.96 4.63 4.80
C ARG A 90 11.36 5.66 5.86
N THR A 91 11.43 5.26 7.13
CA THR A 91 11.77 6.15 8.26
C THR A 91 13.21 6.65 8.17
N ALA A 92 14.12 5.83 7.64
CA ALA A 92 15.50 6.22 7.37
C ALA A 92 15.65 7.15 6.15
N GLY A 93 14.55 7.49 5.46
CA GLY A 93 14.57 8.37 4.29
C GLY A 93 14.95 7.68 2.98
N HIS A 94 15.02 6.35 2.97
CA HIS A 94 15.33 5.56 1.78
C HIS A 94 14.06 5.12 1.05
N ARG A 95 14.14 5.01 -0.28
CA ARG A 95 13.07 4.42 -1.11
C ARG A 95 13.32 2.95 -1.39
N ALA A 96 14.57 2.59 -1.60
CA ALA A 96 14.99 1.22 -1.78
C ALA A 96 16.18 0.93 -0.86
N GLN A 97 16.32 -0.33 -0.43
CA GLN A 97 17.42 -0.78 0.40
C GLN A 97 17.66 -2.27 0.20
N THR A 98 18.89 -2.72 0.36
CA THR A 98 19.22 -4.16 0.37
C THR A 98 19.57 -4.60 1.79
N VAL A 99 19.38 -5.88 2.10
CA VAL A 99 19.77 -6.44 3.40
C VAL A 99 21.27 -6.28 3.63
N ASP A 100 22.08 -6.55 2.60
CA ASP A 100 23.52 -6.36 2.66
C ASP A 100 23.92 -4.91 3.03
N ARG A 101 23.34 -3.92 2.37
CA ARG A 101 23.65 -2.51 2.64
C ARG A 101 23.11 -2.02 3.98
N ALA A 102 21.91 -2.43 4.34
CA ALA A 102 21.29 -2.06 5.63
C ALA A 102 22.07 -2.60 6.84
N THR A 103 22.99 -3.55 6.61
CA THR A 103 23.78 -4.23 7.63
C THR A 103 25.28 -4.02 7.47
N ASP A 104 25.72 -3.10 6.60
CA ASP A 104 27.13 -2.82 6.31
C ASP A 104 27.94 -4.07 5.88
N GLY A 105 27.35 -4.91 5.04
CA GLY A 105 27.96 -6.15 4.54
C GLY A 105 27.92 -7.31 5.54
N ARG A 106 27.15 -7.19 6.63
CA ARG A 106 27.02 -8.18 7.70
C ARG A 106 25.57 -8.65 7.82
N PRO A 107 25.03 -9.34 6.80
CA PRO A 107 23.62 -9.68 6.72
C PRO A 107 23.13 -10.52 7.90
N GLU A 108 24.01 -11.28 8.56
CA GLU A 108 23.71 -11.99 9.80
C GLU A 108 23.22 -11.11 10.95
N ARG A 109 23.39 -9.79 10.88
CA ARG A 109 22.78 -8.84 11.84
C ARG A 109 21.27 -8.70 11.65
N SER A 110 20.77 -8.88 10.43
CA SER A 110 19.35 -8.86 10.11
C SER A 110 18.69 -10.16 10.59
N VAL A 111 17.64 -10.04 11.42
CA VAL A 111 16.79 -11.19 11.78
C VAL A 111 16.10 -11.75 10.55
N ARG A 112 15.74 -10.88 9.60
CA ARG A 112 15.15 -11.28 8.33
C ARG A 112 16.10 -12.15 7.51
N TYR A 113 17.38 -11.81 7.46
CA TYR A 113 18.36 -12.65 6.79
C TYR A 113 18.50 -14.02 7.47
N ARG A 114 18.70 -14.03 8.80
CA ARG A 114 18.94 -15.27 9.56
C ARG A 114 17.77 -16.25 9.49
N GLU A 115 16.55 -15.73 9.59
CA GLU A 115 15.35 -16.56 9.79
C GLU A 115 14.55 -16.83 8.52
N LEU A 116 14.76 -16.05 7.45
CA LEU A 116 14.03 -16.23 6.18
C LEU A 116 14.97 -16.45 5.00
N LEU A 117 15.88 -15.50 4.73
CA LEU A 117 16.64 -15.52 3.48
C LEU A 117 17.68 -16.65 3.44
N ASN A 118 18.51 -16.75 4.48
CA ASN A 118 19.59 -17.72 4.52
C ASN A 118 19.11 -19.18 4.51
N PRO A 119 18.08 -19.58 5.29
CA PRO A 119 17.51 -20.93 5.23
C PRO A 119 16.91 -21.27 3.86
N CYS A 120 16.37 -20.28 3.15
CA CYS A 120 15.78 -20.46 1.81
C CYS A 120 16.80 -20.38 0.67
N GLY A 121 18.11 -20.24 0.96
CA GLY A 121 19.16 -20.21 -0.05
C GLY A 121 19.43 -18.84 -0.68
N TYR A 122 18.75 -17.79 -0.24
CA TYR A 122 18.94 -16.43 -0.75
C TYR A 122 20.17 -15.75 -0.13
N GLY A 123 20.93 -15.06 -0.97
CA GLY A 123 22.13 -14.32 -0.59
C GLY A 123 21.85 -12.88 -0.15
N ASP A 124 20.85 -12.24 -0.74
CA ASP A 124 20.46 -10.85 -0.47
C ASP A 124 18.98 -10.63 -0.84
N GLU A 125 18.40 -9.53 -0.34
CA GLU A 125 17.04 -9.10 -0.69
C GLU A 125 17.03 -7.58 -0.92
N LEU A 126 16.50 -7.15 -2.06
CA LEU A 126 16.24 -5.76 -2.38
C LEU A 126 14.79 -5.43 -2.07
N ARG A 127 14.55 -4.37 -1.31
CA ARG A 127 13.21 -3.92 -0.89
C ARG A 127 12.96 -2.51 -1.36
N ILE A 128 11.75 -2.23 -1.87
CA ILE A 128 11.36 -0.92 -2.42
C ILE A 128 10.02 -0.48 -1.82
N ASN A 129 9.93 0.80 -1.41
CA ASN A 129 8.69 1.49 -1.10
C ASN A 129 8.25 2.36 -2.28
N PHE A 130 7.00 2.25 -2.70
CA PHE A 130 6.41 3.03 -3.80
C PHE A 130 5.64 4.24 -3.25
N ASP A 131 6.38 5.19 -2.69
CA ASP A 131 5.85 6.38 -2.04
C ASP A 131 5.66 7.55 -3.01
N VAL A 132 4.44 8.09 -3.09
CA VAL A 132 4.11 9.27 -3.91
C VAL A 132 3.05 10.12 -3.20
N GLY A 133 3.25 11.44 -3.18
CA GLY A 133 2.24 12.38 -2.66
C GLY A 133 1.94 12.23 -1.16
N GLY A 134 2.89 11.69 -0.39
CA GLY A 134 2.74 11.43 1.06
C GLY A 134 2.16 10.06 1.41
N GLY A 135 1.60 9.34 0.44
CA GLY A 135 1.07 7.98 0.62
C GLY A 135 2.07 6.89 0.19
N ARG A 136 2.01 5.73 0.85
CA ARG A 136 2.71 4.50 0.43
C ARG A 136 1.75 3.61 -0.36
N TRP A 137 1.83 3.63 -1.68
CA TRP A 137 0.86 2.95 -2.56
C TRP A 137 1.14 1.47 -2.76
N GLY A 138 2.39 1.09 -2.57
CA GLY A 138 2.83 -0.29 -2.63
C GLY A 138 4.20 -0.48 -2.01
N SER A 139 4.63 -1.73 -1.96
CA SER A 139 5.98 -2.13 -1.60
C SER A 139 6.36 -3.41 -2.32
N ALA A 140 7.66 -3.67 -2.51
CA ALA A 140 8.14 -4.90 -3.13
C ALA A 140 9.42 -5.40 -2.49
N ALA A 141 9.58 -6.71 -2.46
CA ALA A 141 10.77 -7.42 -2.00
C ALA A 141 11.24 -8.39 -3.09
N PHE A 142 12.52 -8.34 -3.44
CA PHE A 142 13.13 -9.13 -4.49
C PHE A 142 14.30 -9.93 -3.90
N MET A 143 14.19 -11.23 -3.95
CA MET A 143 15.15 -12.17 -3.39
C MET A 143 16.13 -12.60 -4.49
N ARG A 144 17.41 -12.59 -4.16
CA ARG A 144 18.48 -13.04 -5.06
C ARG A 144 19.17 -14.26 -4.46
N GLU A 145 19.26 -15.34 -5.21
CA GLU A 145 19.94 -16.58 -4.80
C GLU A 145 21.42 -16.32 -4.57
N ARG A 146 22.02 -17.07 -3.62
CA ARG A 146 23.43 -16.91 -3.26
C ARG A 146 24.37 -17.06 -4.46
N ALA A 147 24.02 -17.90 -5.43
CA ALA A 147 24.81 -18.14 -6.64
C ALA A 147 24.90 -16.91 -7.56
N ARG A 148 23.89 -16.02 -7.54
CA ARG A 148 23.84 -14.80 -8.35
C ARG A 148 24.57 -13.61 -7.70
N GLY A 149 25.03 -13.78 -6.45
CA GLY A 149 25.72 -12.75 -5.69
C GLY A 149 24.76 -11.73 -5.04
N ARG A 150 25.31 -10.61 -4.55
CA ARG A 150 24.55 -9.55 -3.86
C ARG A 150 24.13 -8.44 -4.80
N TYR A 151 23.16 -7.62 -4.39
CA TYR A 151 22.77 -6.42 -5.15
C TYR A 151 23.87 -5.36 -5.14
N ASP A 152 24.21 -4.83 -6.32
CA ASP A 152 25.23 -3.80 -6.46
C ASP A 152 24.63 -2.36 -6.38
N LEU A 153 25.50 -1.35 -6.37
CA LEU A 153 25.08 0.06 -6.36
C LEU A 153 24.20 0.43 -7.56
N PRO A 154 24.56 0.06 -8.80
CA PRO A 154 23.68 0.24 -9.94
C PRO A 154 22.29 -0.41 -9.81
N ASP A 155 22.17 -1.60 -9.25
CA ASP A 155 20.87 -2.26 -9.01
C ASP A 155 19.99 -1.39 -8.09
N LEU A 156 20.58 -0.91 -6.99
CA LEU A 156 19.89 -0.02 -6.07
C LEU A 156 19.47 1.30 -6.74
N ARG A 157 20.31 1.88 -7.59
CA ARG A 157 19.95 3.11 -8.33
C ARG A 157 18.79 2.90 -9.29
N LEU A 158 18.73 1.75 -9.97
CA LEU A 158 17.57 1.41 -10.80
C LEU A 158 16.31 1.28 -9.94
N ALA A 159 16.40 0.58 -8.81
CA ALA A 159 15.32 0.41 -7.84
C ALA A 159 14.78 1.76 -7.34
N GLU A 160 15.65 2.69 -6.98
CA GLU A 160 15.27 4.06 -6.55
C GLU A 160 14.59 4.85 -7.67
N ARG A 161 15.03 4.69 -8.92
CA ARG A 161 14.49 5.41 -10.07
C ARG A 161 13.13 4.91 -10.52
N VAL A 162 12.88 3.60 -10.44
CA VAL A 162 11.56 3.04 -10.79
C VAL A 162 10.51 3.27 -9.70
N ALA A 163 10.93 3.57 -8.46
CA ALA A 163 10.03 3.66 -7.31
C ALA A 163 8.92 4.72 -7.48
N ALA A 164 9.26 5.93 -7.92
CA ALA A 164 8.28 7.01 -8.07
C ALA A 164 7.31 6.80 -9.26
N PRO A 165 7.78 6.42 -10.48
CA PRO A 165 6.89 6.05 -11.58
C PRO A 165 5.91 4.93 -11.23
N ILE A 166 6.38 3.86 -10.57
CA ILE A 166 5.52 2.76 -10.12
C ILE A 166 4.53 3.24 -9.05
N GLY A 167 4.98 4.03 -8.08
CA GLY A 167 4.09 4.59 -7.06
C GLY A 167 3.00 5.49 -7.66
N ALA A 168 3.30 6.24 -8.71
CA ALA A 168 2.31 7.04 -9.43
C ALA A 168 1.28 6.15 -10.16
N ALA A 169 1.74 5.07 -10.81
CA ALA A 169 0.86 4.11 -11.47
C ALA A 169 -0.10 3.44 -10.47
N LEU A 170 0.41 3.05 -9.28
CA LEU A 170 -0.40 2.45 -8.22
C LEU A 170 -1.42 3.43 -7.63
N ARG A 171 -1.02 4.70 -7.44
CA ARG A 171 -1.94 5.78 -7.05
C ARG A 171 -3.07 5.93 -8.07
N ASP A 172 -2.73 5.94 -9.36
CA ASP A 172 -3.71 6.16 -10.43
C ASP A 172 -4.68 4.97 -10.55
N ALA A 173 -4.18 3.74 -10.38
CA ALA A 173 -5.03 2.55 -10.27
C ALA A 173 -5.98 2.63 -9.07
N HIS A 174 -5.51 3.13 -7.92
CA HIS A 174 -6.35 3.34 -6.74
C HIS A 174 -7.40 4.44 -6.96
N LEU A 175 -7.03 5.54 -7.62
CA LEU A 175 -7.97 6.60 -8.00
C LEU A 175 -9.04 6.08 -8.95
N ALA A 176 -8.66 5.24 -9.92
CA ALA A 176 -9.60 4.58 -10.82
C ALA A 176 -10.56 3.65 -10.04
N ALA A 177 -10.05 2.88 -9.07
CA ALA A 177 -10.89 2.05 -8.21
C ALA A 177 -11.87 2.87 -7.35
N LEU A 178 -11.44 4.02 -6.80
CA LEU A 178 -12.33 4.92 -6.06
C LEU A 178 -13.44 5.52 -6.95
N ARG A 179 -13.17 5.77 -8.23
CA ARG A 179 -14.15 6.27 -9.22
C ARG A 179 -15.09 5.18 -9.73
N GLY A 180 -14.57 3.97 -9.92
CA GLY A 180 -15.33 2.81 -10.38
C GLY A 180 -16.16 2.13 -9.29
N ALA A 181 -16.02 2.56 -8.03
CA ALA A 181 -16.76 2.00 -6.90
C ALA A 181 -18.26 2.07 -7.16
N ARG A 182 -18.94 0.92 -7.14
CA ARG A 182 -20.39 0.85 -7.36
C ARG A 182 -21.14 1.12 -6.05
N PRO A 183 -22.27 1.85 -6.06
CA PRO A 183 -23.09 2.00 -4.86
C PRO A 183 -23.50 0.62 -4.32
N LEU A 184 -23.29 0.44 -3.02
CA LEU A 184 -23.58 -0.81 -2.35
C LEU A 184 -25.09 -0.96 -2.15
N PRO A 185 -25.63 -2.19 -2.23
CA PRO A 185 -26.93 -2.48 -1.62
C PRO A 185 -26.90 -2.13 -0.12
N PRO A 186 -28.06 -1.90 0.52
CA PRO A 186 -28.13 -1.55 1.94
C PRO A 186 -27.26 -2.48 2.77
N ALA A 187 -26.45 -1.89 3.65
CA ALA A 187 -25.26 -2.54 4.19
C ALA A 187 -25.59 -3.93 4.76
N PRO A 188 -24.98 -5.02 4.25
CA PRO A 188 -24.98 -6.27 4.99
C PRO A 188 -24.34 -6.01 6.36
N ALA A 189 -24.78 -6.75 7.38
CA ALA A 189 -24.19 -6.68 8.71
C ALA A 189 -22.65 -6.80 8.62
N PRO A 190 -21.89 -6.10 9.48
CA PRO A 190 -20.44 -6.20 9.49
C PRO A 190 -20.00 -7.67 9.56
N ALA A 191 -19.04 -8.03 8.72
CA ALA A 191 -18.49 -9.37 8.68
C ALA A 191 -17.45 -9.54 9.80
N VAL A 192 -17.55 -10.60 10.59
CA VAL A 192 -16.68 -10.86 11.74
C VAL A 192 -15.85 -12.12 11.52
N ALA A 193 -14.53 -11.98 11.66
CA ALA A 193 -13.57 -13.08 11.68
C ALA A 193 -12.75 -13.06 12.98
N ILE A 194 -12.37 -14.23 13.48
CA ILE A 194 -11.43 -14.38 14.59
C ILE A 194 -10.20 -15.11 14.06
N LEU A 195 -9.05 -14.46 14.16
CA LEU A 195 -7.76 -15.04 13.83
C LEU A 195 -7.05 -15.49 15.10
N ASP A 196 -6.32 -16.60 15.03
CA ASP A 196 -5.44 -17.03 16.11
C ASP A 196 -4.14 -16.19 16.16
N ARG A 197 -3.26 -16.47 17.12
CA ARG A 197 -1.97 -15.76 17.28
C ARG A 197 -1.03 -15.92 16.08
N TYR A 198 -1.26 -16.91 15.22
CA TYR A 198 -0.49 -17.17 14.02
C TYR A 198 -1.14 -16.53 12.78
N GLY A 199 -2.30 -15.89 12.92
CA GLY A 199 -3.02 -15.28 11.82
C GLY A 199 -3.85 -16.26 11.01
N ARG A 200 -4.09 -17.48 11.53
CA ARG A 200 -4.98 -18.46 10.90
C ARG A 200 -6.43 -18.20 11.29
N LEU A 201 -7.36 -18.47 10.37
CA LEU A 201 -8.79 -18.32 10.62
C LEU A 201 -9.26 -19.36 11.65
N ARG A 202 -9.74 -18.89 12.81
CA ARG A 202 -10.28 -19.74 13.89
C ARG A 202 -11.80 -19.82 13.85
N SER A 203 -12.47 -18.70 13.59
CA SER A 203 -13.93 -18.63 13.45
C SER A 203 -14.31 -17.46 12.56
N ALA A 204 -15.47 -17.55 11.93
CA ALA A 204 -16.04 -16.49 11.11
C ALA A 204 -17.56 -16.65 11.04
N ASP A 205 -18.27 -15.56 10.79
CA ASP A 205 -19.65 -15.63 10.29
C ASP A 205 -19.67 -15.97 8.78
N ALA A 206 -20.87 -16.03 8.17
CA ALA A 206 -21.00 -16.36 6.76
C ALA A 206 -20.42 -15.25 5.86
N ALA A 207 -20.67 -13.98 6.20
CA ALA A 207 -20.22 -12.83 5.43
C ALA A 207 -18.68 -12.71 5.40
N ALA A 208 -18.02 -12.98 6.53
CA ALA A 208 -16.57 -13.00 6.62
C ALA A 208 -15.94 -14.13 5.80
N ARG A 209 -16.54 -15.33 5.78
CA ARG A 209 -16.05 -16.43 4.94
C ARG A 209 -16.19 -16.10 3.45
N GLU A 210 -17.32 -15.55 3.04
CA GLU A 210 -17.53 -15.13 1.66
C GLU A 210 -16.52 -14.04 1.26
N LEU A 211 -16.34 -13.02 2.11
CA LEU A 211 -15.42 -11.93 1.85
C LEU A 211 -13.96 -12.41 1.76
N ILE A 212 -13.54 -13.30 2.69
CA ILE A 212 -12.23 -13.94 2.66
C ILE A 212 -12.02 -14.71 1.35
N GLY A 213 -13.03 -15.47 0.90
CA GLY A 213 -12.97 -16.21 -0.37
C GLY A 213 -12.88 -15.29 -1.59
N ARG A 214 -13.66 -14.20 -1.62
CA ARG A 214 -13.63 -13.20 -2.69
C ARG A 214 -12.30 -12.45 -2.78
N MET A 215 -11.64 -12.24 -1.64
CA MET A 215 -10.34 -11.58 -1.55
C MET A 215 -9.17 -12.57 -1.54
N ALA A 216 -9.39 -13.85 -1.87
CA ALA A 216 -8.35 -14.84 -1.90
C ALA A 216 -7.25 -14.45 -2.88
N GLU A 217 -6.01 -14.48 -2.40
CA GLU A 217 -4.81 -14.19 -3.19
C GLU A 217 -4.23 -15.52 -3.72
N PRO A 218 -3.80 -15.60 -4.99
CA PRO A 218 -3.27 -16.84 -5.57
C PRO A 218 -2.09 -17.43 -4.80
N THR A 219 -1.29 -16.58 -4.16
CA THR A 219 -0.21 -16.95 -3.22
C THR A 219 -0.76 -17.29 -1.84
N ALA A 220 -1.87 -18.03 -1.81
CA ALA A 220 -2.68 -18.26 -0.63
C ALA A 220 -1.80 -18.70 0.54
N HIS A 221 -1.73 -17.82 1.54
CA HIS A 221 -1.14 -18.05 2.85
C HIS A 221 -1.52 -19.43 3.36
N THR A 222 -0.63 -20.12 4.07
CA THR A 222 -0.89 -21.42 4.74
C THR A 222 -2.17 -21.43 5.63
N GLY A 223 -2.77 -20.26 5.92
CA GLY A 223 -4.03 -20.10 6.64
C GLY A 223 -5.25 -19.63 5.83
N GLY A 224 -5.13 -19.38 4.52
CA GLY A 224 -6.26 -18.96 3.65
C GLY A 224 -6.85 -17.57 3.96
N VAL A 225 -6.13 -16.72 4.69
CA VAL A 225 -6.58 -15.39 5.13
C VAL A 225 -5.90 -14.30 4.27
N PRO A 226 -6.64 -13.39 3.61
CA PRO A 226 -6.07 -12.34 2.76
C PRO A 226 -5.10 -11.41 3.49
N SER A 227 -4.17 -10.80 2.75
CA SER A 227 -3.09 -9.97 3.30
C SER A 227 -3.61 -8.84 4.18
N GLY A 228 -4.71 -8.18 3.81
CA GLY A 228 -5.32 -7.11 4.60
C GLY A 228 -5.81 -7.56 5.98
N PHE A 229 -6.47 -8.73 6.07
CA PHE A 229 -6.96 -9.30 7.34
C PHE A 229 -5.80 -9.71 8.24
N LEU A 230 -4.81 -10.39 7.67
CA LEU A 230 -3.61 -10.81 8.40
C LEU A 230 -2.85 -9.60 8.96
N THR A 231 -2.64 -8.59 8.11
CA THR A 231 -1.85 -7.40 8.47
C THR A 231 -2.51 -6.60 9.58
N VAL A 232 -3.82 -6.29 9.46
CA VAL A 232 -4.52 -5.52 10.49
C VAL A 232 -4.57 -6.28 11.82
N ALA A 233 -4.75 -7.61 11.77
CA ALA A 233 -4.75 -8.42 12.97
C ALA A 233 -3.40 -8.43 13.69
N ARG A 234 -2.32 -8.64 12.93
CA ARG A 234 -0.94 -8.61 13.46
C ARG A 234 -0.58 -7.24 14.03
N GLN A 235 -1.05 -6.17 13.40
CA GLN A 235 -0.85 -4.80 13.90
C GLN A 235 -1.59 -4.56 15.21
N ALA A 236 -2.85 -5.00 15.32
CA ALA A 236 -3.61 -4.89 16.56
C ALA A 236 -2.95 -5.69 17.71
N ALA A 237 -2.52 -6.92 17.43
CA ALA A 237 -1.80 -7.75 18.39
C ALA A 237 -0.48 -7.11 18.84
N ARG A 238 0.33 -6.60 17.91
CA ARG A 238 1.61 -5.93 18.22
C ARG A 238 1.43 -4.70 19.11
N ARG A 239 0.39 -3.91 18.85
CA ARG A 239 0.12 -2.67 19.60
C ARG A 239 -0.56 -2.93 20.95
N GLY A 240 -1.07 -4.15 21.17
CA GLY A 240 -1.92 -4.45 22.32
C GLY A 240 -3.23 -3.64 22.31
N GLY A 241 -3.73 -3.26 21.13
CA GLY A 241 -4.86 -2.35 20.99
C GLY A 241 -5.41 -2.34 19.56
N PRO A 242 -6.45 -1.54 19.28
CA PRO A 242 -7.13 -1.58 18.00
C PRO A 242 -6.24 -1.11 16.84
N ALA A 243 -6.43 -1.70 15.66
CA ALA A 243 -5.83 -1.27 14.41
C ALA A 243 -6.89 -1.23 13.29
N GLU A 244 -6.68 -0.34 12.31
CA GLU A 244 -7.57 -0.20 11.15
C GLU A 244 -6.74 -0.24 9.87
N VAL A 245 -7.30 -0.83 8.80
CA VAL A 245 -6.76 -0.72 7.44
C VAL A 245 -7.91 -0.60 6.43
N ARG A 246 -7.69 0.14 5.34
CA ARG A 246 -8.64 0.17 4.21
C ARG A 246 -8.21 -0.79 3.10
N VAL A 247 -9.15 -1.59 2.61
CA VAL A 247 -8.91 -2.55 1.52
C VAL A 247 -9.91 -2.32 0.40
N CYS A 248 -9.49 -2.58 -0.83
CA CYS A 248 -10.38 -2.63 -1.99
C CYS A 248 -10.54 -4.08 -2.41
N THR A 249 -11.79 -4.55 -2.54
CA THR A 249 -12.06 -5.88 -3.06
C THR A 249 -11.82 -5.92 -4.58
N PRO A 250 -11.67 -7.12 -5.19
CA PRO A 250 -11.47 -7.24 -6.63
C PRO A 250 -12.60 -6.62 -7.48
N ASP A 251 -13.82 -6.57 -6.96
CA ASP A 251 -14.99 -5.92 -7.59
C ASP A 251 -15.11 -4.42 -7.30
N GLY A 252 -14.10 -3.80 -6.67
CA GLY A 252 -14.00 -2.35 -6.48
C GLY A 252 -14.71 -1.81 -5.25
N GLN A 253 -15.13 -2.68 -4.31
CA GLN A 253 -15.74 -2.26 -3.05
C GLN A 253 -14.67 -1.88 -2.03
N TRP A 254 -14.79 -0.68 -1.46
CA TRP A 254 -13.96 -0.23 -0.36
C TRP A 254 -14.50 -0.71 0.98
N LEU A 255 -13.64 -1.38 1.75
CA LEU A 255 -13.92 -1.86 3.09
C LEU A 255 -12.94 -1.23 4.09
N SER A 256 -13.42 -0.99 5.30
CA SER A 256 -12.57 -0.78 6.46
C SER A 256 -12.55 -2.06 7.28
N LEU A 257 -11.34 -2.54 7.56
CA LEU A 257 -11.12 -3.64 8.48
C LEU A 257 -10.63 -3.06 9.80
N HIS A 258 -11.35 -3.35 10.88
CA HIS A 258 -10.97 -3.02 12.25
C HIS A 258 -10.57 -4.30 12.98
N ALA A 259 -9.42 -4.29 13.63
CA ALA A 259 -8.95 -5.41 14.43
C ALA A 259 -8.76 -5.02 15.88
N SER A 260 -9.11 -5.91 16.80
CA SER A 260 -8.85 -5.77 18.24
C SER A 260 -8.34 -7.09 18.81
N PRO A 261 -7.26 -7.08 19.61
CA PRO A 261 -6.85 -8.28 20.34
C PRO A 261 -7.97 -8.73 21.28
N LEU A 262 -8.09 -10.04 21.46
CA LEU A 262 -9.07 -10.65 22.35
C LEU A 262 -8.38 -11.15 23.63
N ASP A 263 -9.03 -10.92 24.77
CA ASP A 263 -8.59 -11.43 26.06
C ASP A 263 -8.80 -12.96 26.18
N GLY A 264 -7.98 -13.60 27.03
CA GLY A 264 -8.18 -14.99 27.46
C GLY A 264 -7.12 -15.99 26.96
N ARG A 265 -7.15 -17.21 27.54
CA ARG A 265 -6.10 -18.24 27.40
C ARG A 265 -5.79 -18.68 25.96
N ARG A 266 -6.77 -18.61 25.04
CA ARG A 266 -6.56 -18.97 23.63
C ARG A 266 -6.00 -17.82 22.80
N GLY A 267 -6.06 -16.58 23.32
CA GLY A 267 -5.73 -15.36 22.61
C GLY A 267 -6.46 -15.23 21.27
N GLY A 268 -5.92 -14.34 20.42
CA GLY A 268 -6.39 -14.11 19.07
C GLY A 268 -6.76 -12.66 18.83
N VAL A 269 -7.27 -12.39 17.63
CA VAL A 269 -7.65 -11.05 17.19
C VAL A 269 -8.98 -11.15 16.47
N ALA A 270 -9.96 -10.36 16.91
CA ALA A 270 -11.20 -10.17 16.17
C ALA A 270 -10.94 -9.14 15.07
N VAL A 271 -11.39 -9.45 13.85
CA VAL A 271 -11.37 -8.55 12.69
C VAL A 271 -12.82 -8.35 12.23
N VAL A 272 -13.25 -7.09 12.19
CA VAL A 272 -14.56 -6.66 11.72
C VAL A 272 -14.37 -5.93 10.40
N ALA A 273 -15.04 -6.40 9.35
CA ALA A 273 -15.03 -5.79 8.03
C ALA A 273 -16.39 -5.14 7.74
N SER A 274 -16.37 -3.88 7.35
CA SER A 274 -17.57 -3.14 6.94
C SER A 274 -17.27 -2.26 5.73
N PRO A 275 -18.30 -1.88 4.94
CA PRO A 275 -18.14 -0.81 3.95
C PRO A 275 -17.42 0.40 4.54
N ALA A 276 -16.41 0.92 3.82
CA ALA A 276 -15.67 2.08 4.29
C ALA A 276 -16.54 3.34 4.14
N SER A 277 -16.86 3.98 5.26
CA SER A 277 -17.59 5.25 5.27
C SER A 277 -16.85 6.34 4.49
N PRO A 278 -17.53 7.39 4.01
CA PRO A 278 -16.88 8.55 3.40
C PRO A 278 -15.73 9.13 4.23
N VAL A 279 -15.90 9.21 5.56
CA VAL A 279 -14.88 9.72 6.46
C VAL A 279 -13.64 8.82 6.47
N GLN A 280 -13.81 7.51 6.40
CA GLN A 280 -12.69 6.57 6.34
C GLN A 280 -11.97 6.57 4.99
N ARG A 281 -12.65 6.94 3.91
CA ARG A 281 -12.09 7.04 2.55
C ARG A 281 -11.51 8.42 2.24
N LEU A 282 -11.92 9.47 2.94
CA LEU A 282 -11.47 10.84 2.72
C LEU A 282 -9.93 10.98 2.64
N PRO A 283 -9.13 10.38 3.54
CA PRO A 283 -7.68 10.44 3.42
C PRO A 283 -7.13 9.75 2.16
N LEU A 284 -7.77 8.66 1.71
CA LEU A 284 -7.40 7.96 0.46
C LEU A 284 -7.62 8.86 -0.75
N ALA A 285 -8.80 9.49 -0.83
CA ALA A 285 -9.14 10.41 -1.92
C ALA A 285 -8.17 11.59 -1.98
N ILE A 286 -7.87 12.19 -0.82
CA ILE A 286 -6.90 13.29 -0.70
C ILE A 286 -5.51 12.90 -1.22
N LEU A 287 -4.99 11.73 -0.80
CA LEU A 287 -3.69 11.22 -1.25
C LEU A 287 -3.72 10.88 -2.75
N ALA A 288 -4.80 10.27 -3.23
CA ALA A 288 -4.96 9.86 -4.63
C ALA A 288 -4.96 11.05 -5.60
N HIS A 289 -5.46 12.21 -5.16
CA HIS A 289 -5.41 13.46 -5.94
C HIS A 289 -4.04 14.18 -5.90
N GLY A 290 -3.04 13.63 -5.20
CA GLY A 290 -1.69 14.20 -5.16
C GLY A 290 -1.64 15.59 -4.49
N LEU A 291 -2.51 15.81 -3.51
CA LEU A 291 -2.52 17.05 -2.73
C LEU A 291 -1.24 17.14 -1.88
N SER A 292 -0.58 18.31 -1.89
CA SER A 292 0.59 18.57 -1.04
C SER A 292 0.21 18.56 0.44
N PRO A 293 1.12 18.32 1.40
CA PRO A 293 0.77 18.27 2.82
C PRO A 293 -0.04 19.48 3.30
N ARG A 294 0.23 20.67 2.76
CA ARG A 294 -0.52 21.88 3.08
C ARG A 294 -1.91 21.92 2.44
N GLU A 295 -2.01 21.51 1.19
CA GLU A 295 -3.31 21.35 0.51
C GLU A 295 -4.19 20.29 1.20
N GLN A 296 -3.61 19.21 1.72
CA GLN A 296 -4.34 18.19 2.48
C GLN A 296 -4.98 18.80 3.74
N GLN A 297 -4.24 19.61 4.50
CA GLN A 297 -4.77 20.32 5.67
C GLN A 297 -5.92 21.26 5.28
N VAL A 298 -5.74 22.07 4.22
CA VAL A 298 -6.78 22.97 3.72
C VAL A 298 -8.03 22.19 3.28
N ALA A 299 -7.87 21.09 2.54
CA ALA A 299 -8.97 20.24 2.08
C ALA A 299 -9.74 19.62 3.25
N LEU A 300 -9.05 19.12 4.28
CA LEU A 300 -9.69 18.55 5.48
C LEU A 300 -10.54 19.59 6.22
N HIS A 301 -10.03 20.81 6.42
CA HIS A 301 -10.84 21.88 7.04
C HIS A 301 -11.99 22.33 6.13
N ALA A 302 -11.79 22.34 4.82
CA ALA A 302 -12.84 22.67 3.86
C ALA A 302 -14.01 21.68 3.94
N VAL A 303 -13.72 20.37 4.03
CA VAL A 303 -14.69 19.29 4.23
C VAL A 303 -15.44 19.41 5.56
N ARG A 304 -14.76 19.87 6.61
CA ARG A 304 -15.38 20.18 7.91
C ARG A 304 -16.24 21.46 7.92
N GLY A 305 -16.37 22.15 6.78
CA GLY A 305 -17.19 23.36 6.66
C GLY A 305 -16.52 24.67 7.09
N ALA A 306 -15.25 24.67 7.49
CA ALA A 306 -14.54 25.87 7.98
C ALA A 306 -14.43 26.96 6.90
N SER A 307 -14.75 28.23 7.17
CA SER A 307 -14.63 29.30 6.16
C SER A 307 -13.16 29.54 5.76
N THR A 308 -12.89 30.24 4.65
CA THR A 308 -11.51 30.60 4.27
C THR A 308 -10.79 31.39 5.36
N LYS A 309 -11.53 32.23 6.10
CA LYS A 309 -10.99 32.97 7.26
C LYS A 309 -10.66 32.04 8.42
N ASP A 310 -11.51 31.06 8.71
CA ASP A 310 -11.27 30.09 9.78
C ASP A 310 -10.07 29.20 9.43
N ILE A 311 -9.96 28.74 8.18
CA ILE A 311 -8.82 27.96 7.71
C ILE A 311 -7.53 28.78 7.83
N ALA A 312 -7.57 30.06 7.46
CA ALA A 312 -6.43 30.97 7.60
C ALA A 312 -5.99 31.07 9.06
N ALA A 313 -6.93 31.26 9.99
CA ALA A 313 -6.65 31.31 11.42
C ALA A 313 -6.10 29.97 11.96
N LEU A 314 -6.78 28.85 11.67
CA LEU A 314 -6.43 27.51 12.16
C LEU A 314 -5.06 27.02 11.67
N LEU A 315 -4.68 27.41 10.45
CA LEU A 315 -3.43 26.98 9.84
C LEU A 315 -2.32 28.03 9.98
N HIS A 316 -2.57 29.19 10.61
CA HIS A 316 -1.63 30.31 10.67
C HIS A 316 -1.18 30.77 9.26
N LEU A 317 -2.16 30.98 8.37
CA LEU A 317 -1.97 31.48 7.00
C LEU A 317 -2.69 32.82 6.81
N THR A 318 -2.33 33.52 5.74
CA THR A 318 -3.17 34.64 5.27
C THR A 318 -4.34 34.12 4.45
N VAL A 319 -5.46 34.87 4.44
CA VAL A 319 -6.63 34.55 3.60
C VAL A 319 -6.26 34.39 2.12
N PRO A 320 -5.45 35.28 1.50
CA PRO A 320 -4.95 35.08 0.14
C PRO A 320 -4.18 33.77 -0.06
N THR A 321 -3.34 33.36 0.91
CA THR A 321 -2.62 32.09 0.82
C THR A 321 -3.56 30.89 0.84
N VAL A 322 -4.61 30.92 1.66
CA VAL A 322 -5.64 29.86 1.66
C VAL A 322 -6.37 29.83 0.32
N GLN A 323 -6.72 30.99 -0.25
CA GLN A 323 -7.37 31.05 -1.58
C GLN A 323 -6.47 30.43 -2.66
N GLN A 324 -5.17 30.70 -2.64
CA GLN A 324 -4.21 30.07 -3.56
C GLN A 324 -4.19 28.54 -3.41
N HIS A 325 -4.16 28.03 -2.17
CA HIS A 325 -4.25 26.58 -1.93
C HIS A 325 -5.57 26.00 -2.43
N VAL A 326 -6.70 26.67 -2.20
CA VAL A 326 -8.01 26.22 -2.72
C VAL A 326 -7.98 26.14 -4.24
N THR A 327 -7.47 27.17 -4.94
CA THR A 327 -7.34 27.13 -6.41
C THR A 327 -6.48 25.97 -6.88
N ALA A 328 -5.34 25.71 -6.22
CA ALA A 328 -4.49 24.57 -6.54
C ALA A 328 -5.19 23.22 -6.31
N ILE A 329 -5.95 23.09 -5.22
CA ILE A 329 -6.74 21.89 -4.94
C ILE A 329 -7.78 21.67 -6.03
N LEU A 330 -8.59 22.69 -6.35
CA LEU A 330 -9.63 22.61 -7.37
C LEU A 330 -9.06 22.18 -8.72
N HIS A 331 -7.88 22.71 -9.10
CA HIS A 331 -7.16 22.29 -10.30
C HIS A 331 -6.74 20.81 -10.25
N LYS A 332 -6.13 20.36 -9.15
CA LYS A 332 -5.67 18.96 -8.99
C LYS A 332 -6.81 17.95 -8.92
N THR A 333 -7.95 18.34 -8.37
CA THR A 333 -9.13 17.48 -8.27
C THR A 333 -10.03 17.57 -9.50
N GLY A 334 -9.86 18.58 -10.34
CA GLY A 334 -10.67 18.81 -11.54
C GLY A 334 -12.07 19.36 -11.28
N VAL A 335 -12.33 19.88 -10.08
CA VAL A 335 -13.64 20.42 -9.69
C VAL A 335 -13.64 21.94 -9.73
N ARG A 336 -14.81 22.56 -9.91
CA ARG A 336 -14.93 23.99 -10.17
C ARG A 336 -15.26 24.81 -8.93
N SER A 337 -15.68 24.16 -7.86
CA SER A 337 -16.09 24.84 -6.65
C SER A 337 -15.70 24.06 -5.39
N ARG A 338 -15.59 24.79 -4.27
CA ARG A 338 -15.40 24.18 -2.97
C ARG A 338 -16.53 23.18 -2.63
N ARG A 339 -17.76 23.47 -3.05
CA ARG A 339 -18.90 22.55 -2.83
C ARG A 339 -18.71 21.25 -3.59
N GLU A 340 -18.26 21.32 -4.85
CA GLU A 340 -17.91 20.13 -5.63
C GLU A 340 -16.72 19.38 -5.05
N LEU A 341 -15.71 20.07 -4.50
CA LEU A 341 -14.61 19.41 -3.80
C LEU A 341 -15.11 18.60 -2.60
N VAL A 342 -15.98 19.17 -1.77
CA VAL A 342 -16.56 18.45 -0.63
C VAL A 342 -17.40 17.27 -1.11
N ALA A 343 -18.23 17.47 -2.13
CA ALA A 343 -19.04 16.40 -2.72
C ALA A 343 -18.18 15.27 -3.28
N LEU A 344 -17.12 15.59 -4.03
CA LEU A 344 -16.15 14.63 -4.54
C LEU A 344 -15.55 13.82 -3.39
N LEU A 345 -14.94 14.49 -2.41
CA LEU A 345 -14.22 13.81 -1.33
C LEU A 345 -15.11 13.01 -0.37
N MET A 346 -16.40 13.35 -0.27
CA MET A 346 -17.36 12.70 0.65
C MET A 346 -18.34 11.75 -0.05
N ALA A 347 -18.30 11.61 -1.36
CA ALA A 347 -19.22 10.72 -2.06
C ALA A 347 -18.93 9.25 -1.78
N ASP A 348 -19.97 8.41 -1.73
CA ASP A 348 -19.88 6.95 -1.57
C ASP A 348 -19.04 6.27 -2.67
N HIS A 349 -18.93 6.95 -3.82
CA HIS A 349 -18.06 6.65 -4.95
C HIS A 349 -17.54 8.00 -5.48
N LEU A 350 -16.29 8.12 -5.95
CA LEU A 350 -15.82 9.40 -6.52
C LEU A 350 -16.54 9.64 -7.86
N PRO A 351 -17.46 10.62 -7.98
CA PRO A 351 -18.12 10.87 -9.25
C PRO A 351 -17.07 11.30 -10.29
N THR A 352 -17.25 10.86 -11.55
CA THR A 352 -16.54 11.42 -12.70
C THR A 352 -17.09 12.81 -13.00
N LEU A 353 -16.83 13.78 -12.11
CA LEU A 353 -17.10 15.18 -12.39
C LEU A 353 -16.12 15.62 -13.46
N GLY A 354 -16.64 16.12 -14.59
CA GLY A 354 -15.90 16.33 -15.83
C GLY A 354 -14.54 17.00 -15.62
N LEU A 355 -13.48 16.19 -15.71
CA LEU A 355 -12.13 16.70 -15.88
C LEU A 355 -12.11 17.50 -17.19
N PRO A 356 -11.59 18.73 -17.22
CA PRO A 356 -11.27 19.34 -18.51
C PRO A 356 -10.30 18.43 -19.27
N PRO A 357 -10.41 18.32 -20.60
CA PRO A 357 -9.44 17.58 -21.41
C PRO A 357 -8.03 18.15 -21.16
N ARG A 358 -7.03 17.26 -21.20
CA ARG A 358 -5.61 17.56 -20.95
C ARG A 358 -5.07 18.66 -21.84
#